data_AF-A0A520CL91-F1
#
_entry.id   AF-A0A520CL91-F1
#
_cell.length_a   1.000
_cell.length_b   1.000
_cell.length_c   1.000
_cell.angle_alpha   90.00
_cell.angle_beta   90.00
_cell.angle_gamma   90.00
#
_symmetry.space_group_name_H-M   'P 1'
#
loop_
_entity.id
_entity.type
_entity.pdbx_description
1 polymer ?
#
loop_
_entity_poly.entity_id
_entity_poly.type
_entity_poly.pdbx_seq_one_letter_code
_entity_poly.pdbx_strand_id
1 'polypeptide(L)'
;MISVVIASVNKNYLADIKINIAATIGLIYEIIDFENAEGKIGLCELYNRGAAQAKFPIICYMHEDIKIFTNGWGKIVVDAFNKNKSLGIIGIAGSVYKAISPSGWHSVSEITERSHIIQQFKFSNHEDLHHNINPYREEKATVACIDGV
;
A
#
# COMPACT_ATOMS: atom_id res chain seq x y z
N MET A 1 10.17 -12.98 -1.73
CA MET A 1 9.21 -13.40 -0.69
C MET A 1 8.79 -12.15 0.07
N ILE A 2 7.54 -12.07 0.51
CA ILE A 2 6.99 -10.86 1.15
C ILE A 2 6.19 -11.25 2.40
N SER A 3 6.41 -10.55 3.52
CA SER A 3 5.55 -10.61 4.69
C SER A 3 4.54 -9.46 4.62
N VAL A 4 3.25 -9.78 4.51
CA VAL A 4 2.18 -8.78 4.45
C VAL A 4 1.63 -8.57 5.86
N VAL A 5 1.61 -7.31 6.32
CA VAL A 5 1.12 -6.95 7.66
C VAL A 5 -0.18 -6.16 7.53
N ILE A 6 -1.24 -6.65 8.18
CA ILE A 6 -2.59 -6.08 8.09
C ILE A 6 -3.13 -5.82 9.50
N ALA A 7 -3.58 -4.60 9.77
CA ALA A 7 -4.41 -4.31 10.94
C ALA A 7 -5.88 -4.35 10.50
N SER A 8 -6.67 -5.22 11.13
CA SER A 8 -8.04 -5.50 10.71
C SER A 8 -9.05 -5.01 11.72
N VAL A 9 -10.05 -4.27 11.26
CA VAL A 9 -11.24 -3.88 12.03
C VAL A 9 -12.49 -4.62 11.55
N ASN A 10 -12.46 -5.22 10.36
CA ASN A 10 -13.57 -5.93 9.74
C ASN A 10 -13.15 -7.30 9.19
N LYS A 11 -13.70 -8.36 9.79
CA LYS A 11 -13.39 -9.76 9.44
C LYS A 11 -13.72 -10.13 7.98
N ASN A 12 -14.73 -9.49 7.38
CA ASN A 12 -15.10 -9.78 6.00
C ASN A 12 -14.08 -9.16 5.03
N TYR A 13 -13.68 -7.91 5.25
CA TYR A 13 -12.65 -7.27 4.44
C TYR A 13 -11.31 -8.00 4.55
N LEU A 14 -10.92 -8.43 5.76
CA LEU A 14 -9.75 -9.27 5.96
C LEU A 14 -9.82 -10.59 5.17
N ALA A 15 -10.98 -11.25 5.14
CA ALA A 15 -11.16 -12.47 4.36
C ALA A 15 -11.03 -12.20 2.86
N ASP A 16 -11.65 -11.13 2.37
CA ASP A 16 -11.64 -10.76 0.96
C ASP A 16 -10.23 -10.39 0.47
N ILE A 17 -9.49 -9.57 1.23
CA ILE A 17 -8.11 -9.21 0.86
C ILE A 17 -7.18 -10.43 0.91
N LYS A 18 -7.36 -11.36 1.86
CA LYS A 18 -6.57 -12.61 1.91
C LYS A 18 -6.76 -13.43 0.64
N ILE A 19 -7.99 -13.54 0.14
CA ILE A 19 -8.31 -14.22 -1.13
C ILE A 19 -7.68 -13.45 -2.30
N ASN A 20 -7.79 -12.12 -2.32
CA ASN A 20 -7.23 -11.29 -3.38
C ASN A 20 -5.69 -11.38 -3.44
N ILE A 21 -4.99 -11.32 -2.30
CA ILE A 21 -3.53 -11.50 -2.22
C ILE A 21 -3.16 -12.88 -2.75
N ALA A 22 -3.83 -13.94 -2.30
CA ALA A 22 -3.55 -15.30 -2.74
C ALA A 22 -3.66 -15.46 -4.27
N ALA A 23 -4.66 -14.82 -4.87
CA ALA A 23 -4.89 -14.87 -6.31
C ALA A 23 -3.88 -14.02 -7.11
N THR A 24 -3.33 -12.94 -6.53
CA THR A 24 -2.63 -11.90 -7.32
C THR A 24 -1.14 -11.74 -7.00
N ILE A 25 -0.65 -12.12 -5.82
CA ILE A 25 0.74 -11.83 -5.40
C ILE A 25 1.80 -12.58 -6.24
N GLY A 26 1.49 -13.81 -6.64
CA GLY A 26 2.30 -14.61 -7.56
C GLY A 26 3.67 -15.05 -7.04
N LEU A 27 3.94 -14.98 -5.74
CA LEU A 27 5.17 -15.48 -5.12
C LEU A 27 4.92 -16.03 -3.71
N ILE A 28 5.94 -16.56 -3.04
CA ILE A 28 5.83 -17.03 -1.64
C ILE A 28 5.65 -15.84 -0.70
N TYR A 29 4.61 -15.89 0.13
CA TYR A 29 4.26 -14.86 1.09
C TYR A 29 3.78 -15.44 2.40
N GLU A 30 3.71 -14.60 3.42
CA GLU A 30 2.95 -14.86 4.64
C GLU A 30 2.09 -13.63 4.96
N ILE A 31 1.04 -13.84 5.74
CA ILE A 31 0.17 -12.77 6.22
C ILE A 31 0.26 -12.76 7.75
N ILE A 32 0.51 -11.59 8.31
CA ILE A 32 0.52 -11.30 9.74
C ILE A 32 -0.58 -10.28 9.97
N ASP A 33 -1.74 -10.76 10.42
CA ASP A 33 -2.90 -9.92 10.71
C ASP A 33 -3.16 -9.75 12.20
N PHE A 34 -3.63 -8.56 12.59
CA PHE A 34 -4.02 -8.23 13.94
C PHE A 34 -5.48 -7.80 13.99
N GLU A 35 -6.29 -8.44 14.83
CA GLU A 35 -7.65 -7.97 15.13
C GLU A 35 -7.58 -6.68 15.97
N ASN A 36 -8.28 -5.65 15.53
CA ASN A 36 -8.38 -4.34 16.16
C ASN A 36 -9.78 -3.74 15.97
N ALA A 37 -10.84 -4.56 15.96
CA ALA A 37 -12.22 -4.12 15.73
C ALA A 37 -12.70 -2.99 16.66
N GLU A 38 -12.18 -2.94 17.88
CA GLU A 38 -12.50 -1.88 18.86
C GLU A 38 -11.57 -0.66 18.79
N GLY A 39 -10.59 -0.64 17.88
CA GLY A 39 -9.65 0.47 17.68
C GLY A 39 -8.77 0.79 18.89
N LYS A 40 -8.58 -0.17 19.80
CA LYS A 40 -7.87 0.03 21.07
C LYS A 40 -6.36 0.14 20.94
N ILE A 41 -5.79 -0.37 19.84
CA ILE A 41 -4.35 -0.36 19.60
C ILE A 41 -4.06 0.55 18.40
N GLY A 42 -3.05 1.41 18.52
CA GLY A 42 -2.64 2.31 17.43
C GLY A 42 -2.02 1.54 16.25
N LEU A 43 -2.26 2.01 15.02
CA LEU A 43 -1.77 1.36 13.80
C LEU A 43 -0.24 1.22 13.78
N CYS A 44 0.50 2.25 14.21
CA CYS A 44 1.96 2.19 14.27
C CYS A 44 2.46 1.05 15.15
N GLU A 45 1.77 0.79 16.27
CA GLU A 45 2.14 -0.29 17.18
C GLU A 45 1.91 -1.66 16.53
N LEU A 46 0.75 -1.86 15.88
CA LEU A 46 0.44 -3.10 15.17
C LEU A 46 1.41 -3.36 14.02
N TYR A 47 1.73 -2.34 13.23
CA TYR A 47 2.70 -2.46 12.14
C TYR A 47 4.12 -2.77 12.66
N ASN A 48 4.56 -2.15 13.75
CA ASN A 48 5.84 -2.48 14.38
C ASN A 48 5.87 -3.92 14.91
N ARG A 49 4.79 -4.39 15.54
CA ARG A 49 4.66 -5.79 15.98
C ARG A 49 4.73 -6.76 14.80
N GLY A 50 4.06 -6.43 13.69
CA GLY A 50 4.09 -7.22 12.47
C GLY A 50 5.48 -7.27 11.84
N ALA A 51 6.18 -6.14 11.78
CA ALA A 51 7.56 -6.07 11.29
C ALA A 51 8.51 -6.94 12.12
N ALA A 52 8.34 -6.97 13.44
CA ALA A 52 9.13 -7.82 14.33
C ALA A 52 8.83 -9.33 14.17
N GLN A 53 7.64 -9.69 13.68
CA GLN A 53 7.22 -11.08 13.44
C GLN A 53 7.51 -11.56 12.01
N ALA A 54 7.85 -10.65 11.09
CA ALA A 54 8.10 -10.95 9.70
C ALA A 54 9.28 -11.90 9.51
N LYS A 55 9.08 -12.96 8.73
CA LYS A 55 10.11 -13.94 8.37
C LYS A 55 10.82 -13.59 7.07
N PHE A 56 10.23 -12.72 6.24
CA PHE A 56 10.77 -12.34 4.95
C PHE A 56 11.39 -10.94 4.97
N PRO A 57 12.41 -10.69 4.14
CA PRO A 57 13.15 -9.42 4.16
C PRO A 57 12.37 -8.23 3.59
N ILE A 58 11.28 -8.47 2.85
CA ILE A 58 10.41 -7.42 2.33
C ILE A 58 9.09 -7.46 3.09
N ILE A 59 8.76 -6.34 3.72
CA ILE A 59 7.53 -6.17 4.50
C ILE A 59 6.60 -5.25 3.70
N CYS A 60 5.34 -5.67 3.54
CA CYS A 60 4.30 -4.89 2.90
C CYS A 60 3.21 -4.58 3.92
N TYR A 61 3.11 -3.30 4.32
CA TYR A 61 1.98 -2.82 5.11
C TYR A 61 0.78 -2.60 4.18
N MET A 62 -0.37 -3.15 4.54
CA MET A 62 -1.53 -3.20 3.65
C MET A 62 -2.83 -2.99 4.45
N HIS A 63 -3.71 -2.15 3.90
CA HIS A 63 -5.06 -1.97 4.42
C HIS A 63 -5.94 -3.15 4.00
N GLU A 64 -6.97 -3.46 4.79
CA GLU A 64 -7.85 -4.61 4.51
C GLU A 64 -8.95 -4.31 3.50
N ASP A 65 -9.20 -3.04 3.19
CA ASP A 65 -10.32 -2.57 2.37
C ASP A 65 -9.89 -2.17 0.94
N ILE A 66 -8.76 -2.69 0.46
CA ILE A 66 -8.28 -2.48 -0.91
C ILE A 66 -8.47 -3.72 -1.78
N LYS A 67 -8.24 -3.57 -3.09
CA LYS A 67 -8.16 -4.68 -4.04
C LYS A 67 -7.00 -4.47 -5.01
N ILE A 68 -6.14 -5.48 -5.11
CA ILE A 68 -5.06 -5.49 -6.09
C ILE A 68 -5.57 -6.14 -7.38
N PHE A 69 -5.40 -5.45 -8.50
CA PHE A 69 -5.77 -5.93 -9.84
C PHE A 69 -4.57 -6.47 -10.64
N THR A 70 -3.35 -6.09 -10.25
CA THR A 70 -2.14 -6.51 -10.96
C THR A 70 -1.74 -7.93 -10.57
N ASN A 71 -1.82 -8.87 -11.51
CA ASN A 71 -1.34 -10.23 -11.30
C ASN A 71 0.20 -10.26 -11.23
N GLY A 72 0.74 -11.04 -10.30
CA GLY A 72 2.17 -11.16 -10.07
C GLY A 72 2.81 -9.92 -9.45
N TRP A 73 2.03 -9.04 -8.80
CA TRP A 73 2.54 -7.78 -8.25
C TRP A 73 3.70 -7.99 -7.27
N GLY A 74 3.70 -9.08 -6.51
CA GLY A 74 4.78 -9.37 -5.57
C GLY A 74 6.12 -9.54 -6.27
N LYS A 75 6.14 -10.15 -7.48
CA LYS A 75 7.36 -10.29 -8.27
C LYS A 75 7.88 -8.93 -8.72
N ILE A 76 6.98 -8.05 -9.16
CA ILE A 76 7.31 -6.68 -9.57
C ILE A 76 8.00 -5.93 -8.42
N VAL A 77 7.46 -6.03 -7.20
CA VAL A 77 8.05 -5.41 -6.01
C VAL A 77 9.42 -6.00 -5.69
N VAL A 78 9.53 -7.33 -5.62
CA VAL A 78 10.82 -8.01 -5.33
C VAL A 78 11.88 -7.64 -6.37
N ASP A 79 11.52 -7.60 -7.65
CA ASP A 79 12.43 -7.23 -8.74
C ASP A 79 12.89 -5.77 -8.63
N ALA A 80 12.03 -4.86 -8.16
CA ALA A 80 12.42 -3.47 -7.92
C ALA A 80 13.53 -3.36 -6.86
N PHE A 81 13.38 -4.04 -5.72
CA PHE A 81 14.42 -4.08 -4.67
C PHE A 81 15.67 -4.84 -5.10
N ASN A 82 15.53 -5.86 -5.95
CA ASN A 82 16.68 -6.59 -6.47
C ASN A 82 17.53 -5.74 -7.42
N LYS A 83 16.88 -4.99 -8.32
CA LYS A 83 17.53 -4.11 -9.30
C LYS A 83 18.15 -2.88 -8.68
N ASN A 84 17.57 -2.34 -7.60
CA ASN A 84 18.08 -1.16 -6.93
C ASN A 84 18.33 -1.42 -5.43
N LYS A 85 19.60 -1.59 -5.06
CA LYS A 85 20.00 -1.80 -3.66
C LYS A 85 19.85 -0.58 -2.75
N SER A 86 19.69 0.62 -3.31
CA SER A 86 19.40 1.83 -2.53
C SER A 86 17.90 2.06 -2.32
N LEU A 87 17.03 1.24 -2.92
CA LEU A 87 15.58 1.33 -2.71
C LEU A 87 15.24 0.84 -1.30
N GLY A 88 14.74 1.73 -0.45
CA GLY A 88 14.27 1.40 0.90
C GLY A 88 12.77 1.17 0.99
N ILE A 89 11.98 1.95 0.25
CA ILE A 89 10.50 1.94 0.30
C ILE A 89 9.95 2.16 -1.11
N ILE A 90 8.83 1.51 -1.43
CA ILE A 90 8.05 1.69 -2.65
C ILE A 90 6.56 1.67 -2.30
N GLY A 91 5.75 2.46 -3.01
CA GLY A 91 4.30 2.51 -2.84
C GLY A 91 3.58 2.86 -4.13
N ILE A 92 2.25 2.88 -4.09
CA ILE A 92 1.37 3.13 -5.25
C ILE A 92 0.75 4.53 -5.27
N ALA A 93 0.92 5.28 -4.18
CA ALA A 93 0.51 6.66 -4.02
C ALA A 93 1.60 7.45 -3.27
N GLY A 94 1.80 8.71 -3.63
CA GLY A 94 2.80 9.57 -3.00
C GLY A 94 2.90 10.94 -3.67
N SER A 95 3.85 11.75 -3.21
CA SER A 95 4.09 13.08 -3.78
C SER A 95 5.58 13.43 -3.76
N VAL A 96 6.04 14.13 -4.80
CA VAL A 96 7.40 14.70 -4.88
C VAL A 96 7.56 15.92 -3.97
N TYR A 97 6.46 16.38 -3.36
CA TYR A 97 6.43 17.52 -2.46
C TYR A 97 5.81 17.15 -1.12
N LYS A 98 6.42 17.62 -0.03
CA LYS A 98 5.86 17.53 1.31
C LYS A 98 6.06 18.85 2.04
N ALA A 99 4.97 19.48 2.47
CA ALA A 99 5.04 20.73 3.21
C ALA A 99 5.67 20.50 4.59
N ILE A 100 6.37 21.52 5.10
CA ILE A 100 6.91 21.53 6.46
C ILE A 100 5.80 21.59 7.53
N SER A 101 4.65 22.18 7.18
CA SER A 101 3.45 22.20 8.01
C SER A 101 2.68 20.87 7.90
N PRO A 102 1.88 20.51 8.92
CA PRO A 102 0.99 19.36 8.85
C PRO A 102 0.15 19.38 7.56
N SER A 103 0.19 18.28 6.82
CA SER A 103 -0.43 18.13 5.51
C SER A 103 -0.64 16.64 5.22
N GLY A 104 -1.52 16.31 4.26
CA GLY A 104 -1.64 14.96 3.72
C GLY A 104 -0.45 14.55 2.84
N TRP A 105 -0.55 13.40 2.20
CA TRP A 105 0.40 12.99 1.15
C TRP A 105 0.08 13.68 -0.19
N HIS A 106 -1.21 13.87 -0.48
CA HIS A 106 -1.69 14.57 -1.66
C HIS A 106 -1.37 16.06 -1.54
N SER A 107 -1.26 16.72 -2.68
CA SER A 107 -0.82 18.10 -2.77
C SER A 107 -1.75 18.88 -3.70
N VAL A 108 -1.42 20.15 -3.92
CA VAL A 108 -2.35 21.08 -4.58
C VAL A 108 -2.39 20.89 -6.11
N SER A 109 -1.60 19.96 -6.67
CA SER A 109 -1.39 19.83 -8.11
C SER A 109 -0.97 18.42 -8.53
N GLU A 110 -1.53 17.96 -9.65
CA GLU A 110 -1.16 16.73 -10.34
C GLU A 110 0.34 16.67 -10.73
N ILE A 111 0.99 17.83 -10.88
CA ILE A 111 2.43 17.89 -11.17
C ILE A 111 3.25 17.26 -10.03
N THR A 112 2.75 17.41 -8.81
CA THR A 112 3.43 16.97 -7.59
C THR A 112 3.05 15.56 -7.15
N GLU A 113 1.86 15.07 -7.52
CA GLU A 113 1.37 13.77 -7.08
C GLU A 113 1.83 12.62 -7.98
N ARG A 114 1.90 11.42 -7.41
CA ARG A 114 2.16 10.16 -8.11
C ARG A 114 1.18 9.12 -7.60
N SER A 115 0.31 8.62 -8.45
CA SER A 115 -0.71 7.66 -8.04
C SER A 115 -1.13 6.76 -9.19
N HIS A 116 -1.44 5.50 -8.87
CA HIS A 116 -2.16 4.63 -9.78
C HIS A 116 -3.16 3.77 -8.98
N ILE A 117 -4.31 4.37 -8.69
CA ILE A 117 -5.37 3.76 -7.86
C ILE A 117 -6.73 3.95 -8.51
N ILE A 118 -7.66 3.03 -8.22
CA ILE A 118 -9.08 3.19 -8.54
C ILE A 118 -9.76 3.54 -7.22
N GLN A 119 -10.19 4.79 -7.07
CA GLN A 119 -10.85 5.29 -5.88
C GLN A 119 -12.35 4.97 -5.95
N GLN A 120 -12.84 4.24 -4.95
CA GLN A 120 -14.27 4.02 -4.75
C GLN A 120 -14.78 4.87 -3.60
N PHE A 121 -16.06 5.26 -3.65
CA PHE A 121 -16.66 6.11 -2.62
C PHE A 121 -17.69 5.33 -1.81
N LYS A 122 -17.36 5.05 -0.54
CA LYS A 122 -18.21 4.25 0.36
C LYS A 122 -19.58 4.86 0.65
N PHE A 123 -19.69 6.19 0.65
CA PHE A 123 -20.87 6.93 1.12
C PHE A 123 -21.58 7.72 0.01
N SER A 124 -21.20 7.54 -1.24
CA SER A 124 -21.80 8.24 -2.37
C SER A 124 -21.86 7.33 -3.59
N ASN A 125 -22.89 7.52 -4.42
CA ASN A 125 -23.04 6.80 -5.69
C ASN A 125 -22.20 7.44 -6.81
N HIS A 126 -21.03 7.98 -6.47
CA HIS A 126 -20.11 8.46 -7.50
C HIS A 126 -19.52 7.27 -8.26
N GLU A 127 -19.31 7.46 -9.56
CA GLU A 127 -18.55 6.51 -10.36
C GLU A 127 -17.13 6.37 -9.81
N ASP A 128 -16.57 5.17 -9.95
CA ASP A 128 -15.18 4.89 -9.59
C ASP A 128 -14.24 5.87 -10.31
N LEU A 129 -13.37 6.52 -9.56
CA LEU A 129 -12.42 7.47 -10.10
C LEU A 129 -11.08 6.77 -10.34
N HIS A 130 -10.65 6.68 -11.59
CA HIS A 130 -9.29 6.22 -11.91
C HIS A 130 -8.29 7.34 -11.68
N HIS A 131 -7.65 7.31 -10.51
CA HIS A 131 -6.61 8.26 -10.14
C HIS A 131 -5.26 7.75 -10.65
N ASN A 132 -4.91 8.16 -11.88
CA ASN A 132 -3.66 7.82 -12.55
C ASN A 132 -2.84 9.09 -12.80
N ILE A 133 -2.18 9.58 -11.76
CA ILE A 133 -1.32 10.77 -11.87
C ILE A 133 0.12 10.33 -12.10
N ASN A 134 0.58 10.50 -13.35
CA ASN A 134 1.96 10.28 -13.76
C ASN A 134 2.32 11.27 -14.88
N PRO A 135 2.48 12.57 -14.57
CA PRO A 135 2.62 13.63 -15.57
C PRO A 135 3.83 13.46 -16.48
N TYR A 136 4.86 12.77 -16.01
CA TYR A 136 6.11 12.54 -16.73
C TYR A 136 6.24 11.12 -17.31
N ARG A 137 5.20 10.28 -17.18
CA ARG A 137 5.15 8.90 -17.67
C ARG A 137 6.35 8.07 -17.20
N GLU A 138 6.77 8.29 -15.97
CA GLU A 138 7.89 7.59 -15.35
C GLU A 138 7.47 6.15 -15.00
N GLU A 139 8.37 5.19 -15.17
CA GLU A 139 8.13 3.82 -14.69
C GLU A 139 8.07 3.79 -13.15
N LYS A 140 8.95 4.57 -12.51
CA LYS A 140 9.01 4.79 -11.06
C LYS A 140 9.42 6.23 -10.81
N ALA A 141 8.77 6.90 -9.88
CA ALA A 141 9.10 8.27 -9.48
C ALA A 141 9.80 8.29 -8.12
N THR A 142 10.80 9.15 -7.98
CA THR A 142 11.36 9.49 -6.66
C THR A 142 10.45 10.51 -5.99
N VAL A 143 10.00 10.21 -4.76
CA VAL A 143 9.00 11.00 -4.05
C VAL A 143 9.50 11.44 -2.68
N ALA A 144 8.95 12.53 -2.15
CA ALA A 144 9.23 13.05 -0.82
C ALA A 144 8.42 12.32 0.27
N CYS A 145 7.25 11.78 -0.09
CA CYS A 145 6.40 10.97 0.79
C CYS A 145 5.64 9.90 0.00
N ILE A 146 5.21 8.85 0.71
CA ILE A 146 4.44 7.72 0.20
C ILE A 146 3.21 7.55 1.09
N ASP A 147 2.10 7.10 0.49
CA ASP A 147 0.90 6.68 1.20
C ASP A 147 0.60 5.19 0.93
N GLY A 148 0.04 4.51 1.92
CA GLY A 148 -0.32 3.09 1.90
C GLY A 148 -1.68 2.78 1.28
N VAL A 149 -2.49 3.82 1.01
CA VAL A 149 -3.90 3.81 0.55
C VAL A 149 -4.85 3.21 1.56
#